data_AF-A0AAC8W2H4-F1
#
_entry.id   AF-A0AAC8W2H4-F1
#
_cell.length_a   1.000
_cell.length_b   1.000
_cell.length_c   1.000
_cell.angle_alpha   90.00
_cell.angle_beta   90.00
_cell.angle_gamma   90.00
#
_symmetry.space_group_name_H-M   'P 1'
#
loop_
_entity.id
_entity.type
_entity.pdbx_description
1 polymer ?
#
loop_
_entity_poly.entity_id
_entity_poly.type
_entity_poly.pdbx_seq_one_letter_code
_entity_poly.pdbx_strand_id
1 'polypeptide(L)' 'MNRDWHEAHPIPPKATRRQRVEWHLAHSQACGCRPPPPSLLPEIRDLERQRLLAVEGGAIR' A
#
# COMPACT_ATOMS: atom_id res chain seq x y z
N MET A 1 -16.41 0.33 2.60
CA MET A 1 -15.70 0.66 1.35
C MET A 1 -15.68 2.18 1.23
N ASN A 2 -14.50 2.77 1.07
CA ASN A 2 -14.31 4.20 0.82
C ASN A 2 -14.35 4.44 -0.69
N ARG A 3 -15.49 4.91 -1.21
CA ARG A 3 -15.72 5.07 -2.66
C ARG A 3 -14.76 6.10 -3.25
N ASP A 4 -14.62 7.25 -2.60
CA ASP A 4 -13.79 8.37 -3.08
C ASP A 4 -12.33 7.94 -3.23
N TRP A 5 -11.82 7.09 -2.33
CA TRP A 5 -10.48 6.53 -2.45
C TRP A 5 -10.33 5.62 -3.67
N HIS A 6 -11.31 4.76 -3.97
CA HIS A 6 -11.27 3.88 -5.14
C HIS A 6 -11.37 4.63 -6.47
N GLU A 7 -12.14 5.72 -6.50
CA GLU A 7 -12.26 6.58 -7.68
C GLU A 7 -10.96 7.35 -7.93
N ALA A 8 -10.31 7.85 -6.87
CA ALA A 8 -9.03 8.56 -6.98
C ALA A 8 -7.81 7.64 -7.18
N HIS A 9 -7.88 6.41 -6.68
CA HIS A 9 -6.78 5.44 -6.71
C HIS A 9 -7.23 4.11 -7.33
N PRO A 10 -7.63 4.08 -8.61
CA PRO A 10 -7.91 2.83 -9.29
C PRO A 10 -6.60 2.04 -9.49
N ILE A 11 -6.67 0.72 -9.34
CA ILE A 11 -5.51 -0.13 -9.67
C ILE A 11 -5.35 -0.17 -11.20
N PRO A 12 -4.13 0.05 -11.73
CA PRO A 12 -3.92 -0.02 -13.18
C PRO A 12 -4.24 -1.41 -13.74
N PRO A 13 -4.86 -1.53 -14.93
CA PRO A 13 -5.27 -2.82 -15.49
C PRO A 13 -4.09 -3.76 -15.78
N LYS A 14 -2.88 -3.22 -15.98
CA LYS A 14 -1.63 -3.97 -16.15
C LYS A 14 -0.63 -3.65 -15.03
N ALA A 15 -1.13 -3.51 -13.80
CA ALA A 15 -0.28 -3.21 -12.65
C ALA A 15 0.83 -4.24 -12.49
N THR A 16 2.07 -3.75 -12.48
CA THR A 16 3.24 -4.52 -12.08
C THR A 16 3.09 -5.02 -10.64
N ARG A 17 3.86 -6.04 -10.28
CA ARG A 17 3.81 -6.59 -8.92
C ARG A 17 4.05 -5.52 -7.84
N ARG A 18 5.06 -4.67 -8.04
CA ARG A 18 5.38 -3.54 -7.16
C ARG A 18 4.20 -2.56 -7.02
N GLN A 19 3.58 -2.15 -8.13
CA GLN A 19 2.41 -1.28 -8.09
C GLN A 19 1.25 -1.90 -7.31
N ARG A 20 1.03 -3.22 -7.44
CA ARG A 20 0.02 -3.92 -6.65
C ARG A 20 0.33 -3.87 -5.16
N VAL A 21 1.58 -4.10 -4.77
CA VAL A 21 2.04 -4.03 -3.37
C VAL A 21 1.81 -2.63 -2.80
N GLU A 22 2.28 -1.59 -3.48
CA GLU A 22 2.11 -0.19 -3.07
C GLU A 22 0.64 0.19 -2.94
N TRP A 23 -0.17 -0.20 -3.93
CA TRP A 23 -1.61 0.06 -3.94
C TRP A 23 -2.31 -0.64 -2.78
N HIS A 24 -2.00 -1.91 -2.52
CA HIS A 24 -2.63 -2.66 -1.43
C HIS A 24 -2.24 -2.13 -0.05
N LEU A 25 -1.00 -1.68 0.13
CA LEU A 25 -0.60 -1.03 1.38
C LEU A 25 -1.41 0.25 1.61
N ALA A 26 -1.50 1.13 0.59
CA ALA A 26 -2.28 2.37 0.68
C ALA A 26 -3.78 2.09 0.88
N HIS A 27 -4.33 1.12 0.17
CA HIS A 27 -5.72 0.68 0.30
C HIS A 27 -6.04 0.21 1.72
N SER A 28 -5.18 -0.63 2.30
CA SER A 28 -5.39 -1.15 3.66
C SER A 28 -5.40 -0.04 4.70
N GLN A 29 -4.61 1.03 4.51
CA GLN A 29 -4.54 2.17 5.43
C GLN A 29 -5.71 3.16 5.25
N ALA A 30 -6.18 3.37 4.02
CA ALA A 30 -7.21 4.37 3.72
C ALA A 30 -8.65 3.84 3.64
N CYS A 31 -8.82 2.56 3.32
CA CYS A 31 -10.14 1.95 3.06
C CYS A 31 -10.32 0.62 3.81
N GLY A 32 -9.40 -0.34 3.63
CA GLY A 32 -9.43 -1.63 4.31
C GLY A 32 -10.62 -2.54 3.96
N CYS A 33 -11.41 -2.24 2.92
CA CYS A 33 -12.64 -3.00 2.64
C CYS A 33 -12.41 -4.43 2.15
N ARG A 34 -11.17 -4.78 1.78
CA ARG A 34 -10.74 -6.12 1.39
C ARG A 34 -9.30 -6.35 1.84
N PRO A 35 -8.98 -7.52 2.42
CA PRO A 35 -7.60 -7.86 2.73
C PRO A 35 -6.75 -8.00 1.46
N PRO A 36 -5.44 -7.69 1.52
CA PRO A 36 -4.54 -7.95 0.40
C PRO A 36 -4.43 -9.45 0.08
N PRO A 37 -4.13 -9.80 -1.19
CA PRO A 37 -3.85 -11.19 -1.56
C PRO A 37 -2.70 -11.78 -0.72
N PRO A 38 -2.80 -13.04 -0.24
CA PRO A 38 -1.77 -13.66 0.59
C PRO A 38 -0.38 -13.65 -0.03
N SER A 39 -0.30 -13.81 -1.35
CA SER A 39 0.94 -13.81 -2.12
C SER A 39 1.67 -12.47 -2.17
N LEU A 40 1.03 -11.37 -1.76
CA LEU A 40 1.62 -10.03 -1.68
C LEU A 40 1.95 -9.60 -0.24
N LEU A 41 1.45 -10.33 0.77
CA LEU A 41 1.61 -9.94 2.17
C LEU A 41 3.07 -9.77 2.62
N PRO A 42 4.04 -10.63 2.22
CA PRO A 42 5.44 -10.43 2.60
C PRO A 42 5.98 -9.08 2.10
N GLU A 43 5.79 -8.79 0.81
CA GLU A 43 6.26 -7.54 0.19
C GLU A 43 5.55 -6.30 0.75
N ILE A 44 4.26 -6.41 1.10
CA ILE A 44 3.51 -5.32 1.73
C ILE A 44 4.10 -5.00 3.11
N ARG A 45 4.38 -6.02 3.93
CA ARG A 45 4.98 -5.85 5.26
C ARG A 45 6.38 -5.28 5.18
N ASP A 46 7.18 -5.72 4.21
CA ASP A 46 8.52 -5.17 3.99
C ASP A 46 8.46 -3.71 3.57
N LEU A 47 7.55 -3.35 2.66
CA LEU A 47 7.34 -1.97 2.23
C LEU A 47 6.87 -1.08 3.39
N GLU A 48 5.94 -1.56 4.21
CA GLU A 48 5.46 -0.85 5.40
C GLU A 48 6.60 -0.58 6.39
N ARG A 49 7.41 -1.60 6.69
CA ARG A 49 8.60 -1.48 7.54
C ARG A 49 9.60 -0.46 6.98
N GLN A 50 9.90 -0.53 5.68
CA GLN A 50 10.81 0.40 5.01
C GLN A 50 10.32 1.84 5.12
N ARG A 51 9.00 2.07 4.98
CA ARG A 51 8.41 3.41 5.13
C ARG A 51 8.53 3.93 6.56
N LEU A 52 8.34 3.09 7.56
CA LEU A 52 8.53 3.48 8.97
C LEU A 52 9.97 3.89 9.25
N LEU A 53 10.94 3.06 8.83
CA LEU A 53 12.36 3.37 9.01
C LEU A 53 12.78 4.65 8.27
N ALA A 54 12.22 4.91 7.09
CA ALA A 54 12.48 6.13 6.34
C ALA A 54 11.91 7.39 7.02
N VAL A 55 10.76 7.29 7.67
CA VAL A 55 10.17 8.40 8.45
C VAL A 55 11.02 8.69 9.69
N GLU A 56 11.49 7.66 10.39
CA GLU A 56 12.32 7.79 11.60
C GLU A 56 13.72 8.36 11.28
N GLY A 57 14.32 7.94 10.16
CA GLY A 57 15.61 8.47 9.71
C GLY A 57 15.54 9.91 9.16
N GLY A 58 14.35 10.40 8.81
CA GLY A 58 14.11 11.76 8.31
C GLY A 58 13.77 12.79 9.38
N ALA A 59 13.54 12.36 10.63
CA ALA A 59 13.15 13.24 11.74
C ALA A 59 14.33 13.94 12.44
N ILE A 60 15.55 13.84 11.89
CA ILE A 60 16.73 14.57 12.36
C ILE A 60 17.01 15.74 11.40
N ARG A 61 16.25 16.84 11.55
CA ARG A 61 16.57 18.14 10.97
C ARG A 61 16.15 19.25 11.91
#